data_AF-A0A0A1GY96-F1
#
_entry.id   AF-A0A0A1GY96-F1
#
_cell.length_a   1.000
_cell.length_b   1.000
_cell.length_c   1.000
_cell.angle_alpha   90.00
_cell.angle_beta   90.00
_cell.angle_gamma   90.00
#
_symmetry.space_group_name_H-M   'P 1'
#
loop_
_entity.id
_entity.type
_entity.pdbx_description
1 polymer ?
#
loop_
_entity_poly.entity_id
_entity_poly.type
_entity_poly.pdbx_seq_one_letter_code
_entity_poly.pdbx_strand_id
1 'polypeptide(L)'
;DLLGFAALLLALTALALFSPNLLGDPDNFTPANPLVTPPHIKPEWYFLFAYAILRSIPNKLGGVLALLSSILILMLVPILHTSKQRSLTFRPLTQFLFWALIADVVILTWIGGMPVTHPFVIIGQVASFLYFFLFLVLSPLAGYAENKALEWACISSSESEPWSCKPVVGG
;
A
#
# COMPACT_ATOMS: atom_id res chain seq x y z
N ASP A 1 -5.89 -17.54 -16.88
CA ASP A 1 -6.74 -17.92 -15.73
C ASP A 1 -6.44 -19.30 -15.16
N LEU A 2 -6.61 -20.40 -15.92
CA LEU A 2 -6.43 -21.77 -15.41
C LEU A 2 -5.06 -22.03 -14.76
N LEU A 3 -3.96 -21.61 -15.41
CA LEU A 3 -2.61 -21.77 -14.87
C LEU A 3 -2.43 -21.04 -13.53
N GLY A 4 -2.94 -19.80 -13.44
CA GLY A 4 -2.86 -19.00 -12.21
C GLY A 4 -3.67 -19.60 -11.06
N PHE A 5 -4.87 -20.10 -11.37
CA PHE A 5 -5.70 -20.82 -10.40
C PHE A 5 -5.03 -22.09 -9.90
N ALA A 6 -4.45 -22.90 -10.80
CA ALA A 6 -3.73 -24.10 -10.44
C ALA A 6 -2.52 -23.80 -9.54
N ALA A 7 -1.74 -22.76 -9.86
CA ALA A 7 -0.61 -22.31 -9.03
C ALA A 7 -1.04 -21.84 -7.63
N LEU A 8 -2.13 -21.07 -7.54
CA LEU A 8 -2.69 -20.61 -6.26
C LEU A 8 -3.19 -21.77 -5.39
N LEU A 9 -3.91 -22.74 -5.98
CA LEU A 9 -4.36 -23.94 -5.25
C LEU A 9 -3.19 -24.77 -4.75
N LEU A 10 -2.14 -24.94 -5.56
CA LEU A 10 -0.94 -25.66 -5.15
C LEU A 10 -0.26 -24.99 -3.95
N ALA A 11 -0.09 -23.67 -4.01
CA ALA A 11 0.50 -22.91 -2.90
C ALA A 11 -0.36 -22.99 -1.62
N LEU A 12 -1.68 -22.85 -1.75
CA LEU A 12 -2.60 -22.92 -0.61
C LEU A 12 -2.65 -24.30 0.03
N THR A 13 -2.73 -25.36 -0.77
CA THR A 13 -2.73 -26.75 -0.27
C THR A 13 -1.39 -27.11 0.37
N ALA A 14 -0.27 -26.67 -0.20
CA ALA A 14 1.04 -26.84 0.42
C ALA A 14 1.12 -26.14 1.79
N LEU A 15 0.67 -24.87 1.90
CA LEU A 15 0.64 -24.14 3.16
C LEU A 15 -0.24 -24.85 4.20
N ALA A 16 -1.45 -25.27 3.82
CA ALA A 16 -2.41 -25.89 4.73
C ALA A 16 -1.97 -27.28 5.23
N LEU A 17 -1.31 -28.08 4.38
CA LEU A 17 -0.90 -29.45 4.74
C LEU A 17 0.45 -29.50 5.44
N PHE A 18 1.45 -28.71 5.00
CA PHE A 18 2.80 -28.78 5.54
C PHE A 18 3.05 -27.78 6.67
N SER A 19 2.34 -26.64 6.70
CA SER A 19 2.61 -25.56 7.66
C SER A 19 1.35 -24.74 8.02
N PRO A 20 0.29 -25.38 8.56
CA PRO A 20 -1.02 -24.73 8.77
C PRO A 20 -0.97 -23.51 9.69
N ASN A 21 -0.04 -23.50 10.66
CA ASN A 21 0.08 -22.44 11.66
C ASN A 21 1.12 -21.37 11.31
N LEU A 22 1.71 -21.39 10.10
CA LEU A 22 2.79 -20.47 9.73
C LEU A 22 2.38 -18.99 9.78
N LEU A 23 1.12 -18.70 9.45
CA LEU A 23 0.56 -17.35 9.42
C LEU A 23 -0.25 -16.99 10.69
N GLY A 24 -0.37 -17.92 11.63
CA GLY A 24 -1.13 -17.76 12.86
C GLY A 24 -0.27 -17.26 14.02
N ASP A 25 -0.93 -16.72 15.04
CA ASP A 25 -0.26 -16.35 16.30
C ASP A 25 -0.38 -17.49 17.32
N PRO A 26 0.74 -17.96 17.92
CA PRO A 26 0.70 -19.01 18.94
C PRO A 26 -0.15 -18.63 20.17
N ASP A 27 -0.28 -17.35 20.51
CA ASP A 27 -1.07 -16.91 21.67
C ASP A 27 -2.57 -17.24 21.51
N ASN A 28 -3.06 -17.37 20.28
CA ASN A 28 -4.45 -17.74 19.98
C ASN A 28 -4.79 -19.21 20.32
N PHE A 29 -3.82 -20.06 20.65
CA PHE A 29 -4.07 -21.40 21.17
C PHE A 29 -4.34 -21.43 22.68
N THR A 30 -4.15 -20.31 23.38
CA THR A 30 -4.49 -20.18 24.80
C THR A 30 -5.91 -19.63 24.96
N PRO A 31 -6.72 -20.15 25.90
CA PRO A 31 -8.05 -19.59 26.16
C PRO A 31 -7.98 -18.13 26.58
N ALA A 32 -8.92 -17.32 26.09
CA ALA A 32 -8.96 -15.89 26.39
C ALA A 32 -9.09 -15.62 27.90
N ASN A 33 -8.22 -14.76 28.43
CA ASN A 33 -8.25 -14.30 29.81
C ASN A 33 -8.41 -12.77 29.86
N PRO A 34 -9.59 -12.24 30.25
CA PRO A 34 -9.82 -10.79 30.30
C PRO A 34 -8.93 -10.01 31.27
N LEU A 35 -8.29 -10.70 32.23
CA LEU A 35 -7.47 -10.07 33.27
C LEU A 35 -5.98 -10.02 32.89
N VAL A 36 -5.56 -10.71 31.83
CA VAL A 36 -4.15 -10.84 31.45
C VAL A 36 -4.00 -10.60 29.96
N THR A 37 -3.24 -9.57 29.59
CA THR A 37 -2.84 -9.33 28.20
C THR A 37 -1.48 -9.96 27.92
N PRO A 38 -1.33 -10.72 26.82
CA PRO A 38 -0.02 -11.22 26.40
C PRO A 38 0.99 -10.08 26.18
N PRO A 39 2.28 -10.30 26.47
CA PRO A 39 3.31 -9.27 26.40
C PRO A 39 3.58 -8.77 24.96
N HIS A 40 3.31 -9.57 23.93
CA HIS A 40 3.55 -9.24 22.53
C HIS A 40 2.29 -9.34 21.66
N ILE A 41 1.19 -8.73 22.11
CA ILE A 41 -0.07 -8.73 21.35
C ILE A 41 0.06 -7.93 20.04
N LYS A 42 -0.31 -8.57 18.93
CA LYS A 42 -0.34 -8.00 17.58
C LYS A 42 -1.54 -8.55 16.82
N PRO A 43 -2.08 -7.81 15.84
CA PRO A 43 -3.12 -8.34 14.98
C PRO A 43 -2.53 -9.30 13.94
N GLU A 44 -3.41 -9.90 13.14
CA GLU A 44 -3.02 -10.74 12.02
C GLU A 44 -2.18 -9.98 10.98
N TRP A 45 -1.37 -10.72 10.23
CA TRP A 45 -0.33 -10.17 9.36
C TRP A 45 -0.84 -9.12 8.35
N TYR A 46 -2.05 -9.31 7.83
CA TYR A 46 -2.68 -8.41 6.85
C TYR A 46 -3.15 -7.08 7.45
N PHE A 47 -3.26 -6.97 8.78
CA PHE A 47 -3.57 -5.73 9.48
C PHE A 47 -2.34 -4.99 10.00
N LEU A 48 -1.14 -5.58 9.90
CA LEU A 48 0.07 -5.01 10.51
C LEU A 48 0.43 -3.63 9.97
N PHE A 49 0.22 -3.35 8.68
CA PHE A 49 0.54 -2.03 8.11
C PHE A 49 -0.31 -0.92 8.75
N ALA A 50 -1.62 -1.14 8.90
CA ALA A 50 -2.53 -0.18 9.51
C ALA A 50 -2.28 -0.05 11.02
N TYR A 51 -1.94 -1.17 11.67
CA TYR A 51 -1.52 -1.19 13.08
C TYR A 51 -0.21 -0.41 13.31
N ALA A 52 0.75 -0.51 12.39
CA ALA A 52 1.96 0.29 12.44
C ALA A 52 1.64 1.79 12.33
N ILE A 53 0.73 2.19 11.43
CA ILE A 53 0.28 3.58 11.32
C ILE A 53 -0.39 4.08 12.61
N LEU A 54 -1.28 3.28 13.20
CA LEU A 54 -1.98 3.59 14.45
C LEU A 54 -1.00 3.92 15.58
N ARG A 55 0.00 3.05 15.80
CA ARG A 55 0.93 3.17 16.93
C ARG A 55 2.08 4.16 16.70
N SER A 56 2.33 4.57 15.45
CA SER A 56 3.31 5.61 15.12
C SER A 56 2.90 7.00 15.63
N ILE A 57 1.60 7.24 15.81
CA ILE A 57 1.08 8.52 16.28
C ILE A 57 0.90 8.48 17.81
N PRO A 58 1.62 9.31 18.59
CA PRO A 58 1.55 9.33 20.05
C PRO A 58 0.28 10.05 20.57
N ASN A 59 -0.86 9.86 19.91
CA ASN A 59 -2.17 10.41 20.27
C ASN A 59 -3.26 9.37 20.00
N LYS A 60 -4.14 9.13 21.00
CA LYS A 60 -5.20 8.12 20.90
C LYS A 60 -6.20 8.40 19.78
N LEU A 61 -6.68 9.65 19.67
CA LEU A 61 -7.62 10.05 18.61
C LEU A 61 -6.91 10.08 17.24
N GLY A 62 -5.73 10.70 17.19
CA GLY A 62 -4.95 10.84 15.95
C GLY A 62 -4.58 9.50 15.33
N GLY A 63 -4.18 8.52 16.15
CA GLY A 63 -3.89 7.17 15.69
C GLY A 63 -5.11 6.47 15.07
N VAL A 64 -6.27 6.55 15.73
CA VAL A 64 -7.51 5.94 15.20
C VAL A 64 -7.94 6.60 13.89
N LEU A 65 -7.86 7.94 13.82
CA LEU A 65 -8.14 8.66 12.58
C LEU A 65 -7.17 8.26 11.47
N ALA A 66 -5.87 8.16 11.76
CA ALA A 66 -4.87 7.75 10.77
C ALA A 66 -5.07 6.31 10.28
N LEU A 67 -5.45 5.38 11.15
CA LEU A 67 -5.79 4.00 10.74
C LEU A 67 -6.99 3.99 9.79
N LEU A 68 -8.06 4.74 10.11
CA LEU A 68 -9.21 4.84 9.20
C LEU A 68 -8.81 5.51 7.89
N SER A 69 -8.07 6.62 7.95
CA SER A 69 -7.56 7.33 6.79
C SER A 69 -6.64 6.48 5.92
N SER A 70 -5.87 5.54 6.49
CA SER A 70 -4.95 4.71 5.70
C SER A 70 -5.68 3.76 4.74
N ILE A 71 -6.93 3.42 5.04
CA ILE A 71 -7.79 2.63 4.15
C ILE A 71 -8.60 3.57 3.24
N LEU A 72 -9.21 4.62 3.81
CA LEU A 72 -10.07 5.54 3.06
C LEU A 72 -9.33 6.29 1.96
N ILE A 73 -8.02 6.50 2.09
CA ILE A 73 -7.20 7.15 1.06
C ILE A 73 -7.22 6.42 -0.28
N LEU A 74 -7.44 5.09 -0.28
CA LEU A 74 -7.56 4.31 -1.53
C LEU A 74 -8.79 4.74 -2.35
N MET A 75 -9.86 5.19 -1.70
CA MET A 75 -11.03 5.74 -2.38
C MET A 75 -10.77 7.12 -2.99
N LEU A 76 -9.75 7.83 -2.52
CA LEU A 76 -9.34 9.12 -3.07
C LEU A 76 -8.46 8.99 -4.32
N VAL A 77 -7.87 7.81 -4.56
CA VAL A 77 -6.96 7.57 -5.70
C VAL A 77 -7.56 8.00 -7.06
N PRO A 78 -8.82 7.67 -7.40
CA PRO A 78 -9.41 8.12 -8.67
C PRO A 78 -9.51 9.64 -8.78
N ILE A 79 -9.72 10.34 -7.66
CA ILE A 79 -9.89 11.80 -7.59
C ILE A 79 -8.52 12.50 -7.63
N LEU A 80 -7.50 11.90 -7.01
CA LEU A 80 -6.12 12.42 -6.96
C LEU A 80 -5.35 12.18 -8.27
N HIS A 81 -5.88 11.37 -9.19
CA HIS A 81 -5.23 11.06 -10.45
C HIS A 81 -5.27 12.26 -11.41
N THR A 82 -4.15 12.99 -11.52
CA THR A 82 -4.02 14.20 -12.35
C THR A 82 -3.53 13.90 -13.78
N SER A 83 -3.06 12.69 -14.06
CA SER A 83 -2.45 12.32 -15.35
C SER A 83 -3.49 12.08 -16.44
N LYS A 84 -3.22 12.57 -17.66
CA LYS A 84 -4.09 12.29 -18.82
C LYS A 84 -3.99 10.83 -19.27
N GLN A 85 -2.84 10.20 -19.10
CA GLN A 85 -2.65 8.78 -19.41
C GLN A 85 -3.08 7.90 -18.23
N ARG A 86 -3.91 6.89 -18.52
CA ARG A 86 -4.42 5.95 -17.53
C ARG A 86 -3.39 4.90 -17.12
N SER A 87 -2.60 4.40 -18.07
CA SER A 87 -1.58 3.37 -17.79
C SER A 87 -0.33 3.96 -17.13
N LEU A 88 0.30 3.17 -16.27
CA LEU A 88 1.61 3.46 -15.66
C LEU A 88 2.80 3.08 -16.56
N THR A 89 2.58 2.30 -17.63
CA THR A 89 3.66 1.75 -18.47
C THR A 89 4.58 2.81 -19.07
N PHE A 90 4.05 3.99 -19.41
CA PHE A 90 4.80 5.07 -20.03
C PHE A 90 4.97 6.29 -19.10
N ARG A 91 4.91 6.05 -17.78
CA ARG A 91 4.98 7.06 -16.72
C ARG A 91 6.10 6.72 -15.74
N PRO A 92 7.37 6.95 -16.12
CA PRO A 92 8.52 6.42 -15.38
C PRO A 92 8.63 6.99 -13.96
N LEU A 93 8.28 8.27 -13.74
CA LEU A 93 8.30 8.87 -12.40
C LEU A 93 7.20 8.26 -11.53
N THR A 94 5.99 8.10 -12.08
CA THR A 94 4.88 7.49 -11.34
C THR A 94 5.11 5.99 -11.09
N GLN A 95 5.77 5.28 -12.01
CA GLN A 95 6.18 3.89 -11.80
C GLN A 95 7.16 3.76 -10.65
N PHE A 96 8.15 4.66 -10.55
CA PHE A 96 9.06 4.70 -9.41
C PHE A 96 8.30 4.93 -8.09
N LEU A 97 7.39 5.90 -8.04
CA LEU A 97 6.59 6.18 -6.85
C LEU A 97 5.67 5.01 -6.47
N PHE A 98 5.13 4.27 -7.45
CA PHE A 98 4.36 3.06 -7.19
C PHE A 98 5.22 1.99 -6.50
N TRP A 99 6.43 1.73 -6.98
CA TRP A 99 7.33 0.76 -6.32
C TRP A 99 7.79 1.25 -4.94
N ALA A 100 7.98 2.56 -4.77
CA ALA A 100 8.25 3.15 -3.46
C ALA A 100 7.09 2.92 -2.48
N LEU A 101 5.83 3.06 -2.94
CA LEU A 101 4.64 2.75 -2.13
C LEU A 101 4.59 1.28 -1.73
N ILE A 102 4.86 0.35 -2.67
CA ILE A 102 4.91 -1.09 -2.36
C ILE A 102 5.98 -1.38 -1.31
N ALA A 103 7.17 -0.81 -1.46
CA ALA A 103 8.25 -0.96 -0.48
C ALA A 103 7.86 -0.41 0.90
N ASP A 104 7.20 0.75 0.94
CA ASP A 104 6.74 1.38 2.19
C ASP A 104 5.68 0.53 2.91
N VAL A 105 4.70 -0.04 2.18
CA VAL A 105 3.71 -0.97 2.78
C VAL A 105 4.37 -2.22 3.33
N VAL A 106 5.40 -2.76 2.67
CA VAL A 106 6.19 -3.89 3.19
C VAL A 106 6.93 -3.50 4.46
N ILE A 107 7.53 -2.31 4.51
CA ILE A 107 8.20 -1.78 5.71
C ILE A 107 7.19 -1.60 6.85
N LEU A 108 6.02 -1.00 6.60
CA LEU A 108 4.97 -0.83 7.61
C LEU A 108 4.47 -2.18 8.14
N THR A 109 4.28 -3.17 7.28
CA THR A 109 3.88 -4.53 7.67
C THR A 109 4.93 -5.17 8.56
N TRP A 110 6.21 -5.07 8.17
CA TRP A 110 7.33 -5.59 8.95
C TRP A 110 7.44 -4.90 10.32
N ILE A 111 7.41 -3.57 10.33
CA ILE A 111 7.48 -2.78 11.56
C ILE A 111 6.30 -3.09 12.46
N GLY A 112 5.08 -3.24 11.94
CA GLY A 112 3.89 -3.60 12.73
C GLY A 112 4.06 -4.84 13.62
N GLY A 113 4.89 -5.81 13.19
CA GLY A 113 5.23 -7.00 13.98
C GLY A 113 6.38 -6.84 14.98
N MET A 114 7.11 -5.71 14.93
CA MET A 114 8.25 -5.41 15.81
C MET A 114 7.81 -4.71 17.11
N PRO A 115 8.56 -4.87 18.21
CA PRO A 115 8.27 -4.19 19.48
C PRO A 115 8.42 -2.66 19.36
N VAL A 116 7.66 -1.93 20.19
CA VAL A 116 7.68 -0.46 20.24
C VAL A 116 8.91 0.03 21.03
N THR A 117 10.08 -0.14 20.43
CA THR A 117 11.38 0.26 21.00
C THR A 117 12.19 1.03 19.95
N HIS A 118 13.16 1.82 20.39
CA HIS A 118 14.09 2.46 19.46
C HIS A 118 14.94 1.38 18.76
N PRO A 119 15.13 1.40 17.42
CA PRO A 119 14.80 2.46 16.46
C PRO A 119 13.44 2.31 15.74
N PHE A 120 12.68 1.24 15.99
CA PHE A 120 11.48 0.89 15.23
C PHE A 120 10.36 1.93 15.31
N VAL A 121 10.28 2.68 16.41
CA VAL A 121 9.32 3.80 16.55
C VAL A 121 9.56 4.87 15.49
N ILE A 122 10.82 5.26 15.28
CA ILE A 122 11.17 6.31 14.32
C ILE A 122 10.93 5.81 12.89
N ILE A 123 11.30 4.56 12.60
CA ILE A 123 11.04 3.97 11.27
C ILE A 123 9.54 3.93 11.00
N GLY A 124 8.73 3.53 11.97
CA GLY A 124 7.27 3.55 11.86
C GLY A 124 6.71 4.95 11.61
N GLN A 125 7.23 5.97 12.29
CA GLN A 125 6.78 7.35 12.08
C GLN A 125 7.13 7.89 10.70
N VAL A 126 8.36 7.65 10.24
CA VAL A 126 8.83 8.06 8.91
C VAL A 126 8.04 7.33 7.83
N ALA A 127 7.84 6.02 7.95
CA ALA A 127 7.07 5.22 7.00
C ALA A 127 5.60 5.67 6.96
N SER A 128 4.95 5.87 8.12
CA SER A 128 3.57 6.37 8.16
C SER A 128 3.41 7.74 7.50
N PHE A 129 4.38 8.64 7.70
CA PHE A 129 4.39 9.93 7.01
C PHE A 129 4.56 9.74 5.49
N LEU A 130 5.53 8.91 5.09
CA LEU A 130 5.82 8.62 3.68
C LEU A 130 4.60 8.03 2.96
N TYR A 131 3.86 7.12 3.60
CA TYR A 131 2.62 6.54 3.08
C TYR A 131 1.60 7.60 2.65
N PHE A 132 1.22 8.50 3.56
CA PHE A 132 0.26 9.56 3.26
C PHE A 132 0.82 10.59 2.29
N PHE A 133 2.11 10.89 2.39
CA PHE A 133 2.78 11.84 1.51
C PHE A 133 2.86 11.33 0.06
N LEU A 134 3.10 10.02 -0.14
CA LEU A 134 3.10 9.38 -1.45
C LEU A 134 1.74 9.53 -2.14
N PHE A 135 0.65 9.23 -1.43
CA PHE A 135 -0.69 9.34 -1.99
C PHE A 135 -1.11 10.80 -2.22
N LEU A 136 -1.06 11.65 -1.18
CA LEU A 136 -1.68 12.98 -1.22
C LEU A 136 -0.87 14.02 -1.99
N VAL A 137 0.46 13.88 -2.05
CA VAL A 137 1.35 14.92 -2.58
C VAL A 137 2.15 14.43 -3.76
N LEU A 138 2.92 13.35 -3.60
CA LEU A 138 3.86 12.93 -4.65
C LEU A 138 3.13 12.38 -5.88
N SER A 139 2.08 11.58 -5.70
CA SER A 139 1.34 11.01 -6.83
C SER A 139 0.64 12.05 -7.73
N PRO A 140 -0.11 13.05 -7.22
CA PRO A 140 -0.69 14.09 -8.07
C PRO A 140 0.38 15.01 -8.67
N LEU A 141 1.48 15.29 -7.94
CA LEU A 141 2.58 16.11 -8.45
C LEU A 141 3.31 15.42 -9.59
N ALA A 142 3.58 14.11 -9.47
CA ALA A 142 4.20 13.33 -10.54
C ALA A 142 3.32 13.28 -11.79
N GLY A 143 2.01 13.09 -11.64
CA GLY A 143 1.08 13.15 -12.77
C GLY A 143 1.07 14.51 -13.46
N TYR A 144 1.12 15.60 -12.69
CA TYR A 144 1.22 16.95 -13.25
C TYR A 144 2.55 17.21 -13.95
N ALA A 145 3.67 16.80 -13.34
CA ALA A 145 5.00 16.96 -13.89
C ALA A 145 5.19 16.17 -15.19
N GLU A 146 4.74 14.91 -15.23
CA GLU A 146 4.78 14.06 -16.43
C GLU A 146 3.89 14.63 -17.55
N ASN A 147 2.68 15.10 -17.23
CA ASN A 147 1.81 15.75 -18.22
C ASN A 147 2.49 16.94 -18.92
N LYS A 148 3.28 17.73 -18.17
CA LYS A 148 4.03 18.87 -18.71
C LYS A 148 5.27 18.44 -19.49
N ALA A 149 6.04 17.48 -18.97
CA ALA A 149 7.28 17.04 -19.58
C ALA A 149 7.05 16.27 -20.89
N LEU A 150 5.94 15.54 -21.01
CA LEU A 150 5.65 14.66 -22.15
C LEU A 150 4.69 15.26 -23.18
N GLU A 151 4.24 16.51 -22.99
CA GLU A 151 3.28 17.25 -23.84
C GLU A 151 2.24 16.35 -24.53
N TRP A 152 1.49 15.57 -23.75
CA TRP A 152 0.50 14.67 -24.34
C TRP A 152 -0.64 15.46 -25.01
N ALA A 153 -0.69 15.39 -26.35
CA ALA A 153 -1.88 15.69 -27.13
C ALA A 153 -2.78 14.46 -27.12
N CYS A 154 -3.84 14.52 -26.31
CA CYS A 154 -4.92 13.55 -26.43
C CYS A 154 -5.74 13.95 -27.66
N ILE A 155 -5.40 13.36 -28.81
CA ILE A 155 -6.19 13.52 -30.03
C ILE A 155 -7.49 12.72 -29.83
N SER A 156 -8.63 13.41 -29.82
CA SER A 156 -9.97 12.78 -29.76
C SER A 156 -10.38 12.18 -31.11
N SER A 157 -9.49 11.49 -31.83
CA SER A 157 -9.79 10.95 -33.15
C SER A 157 -9.22 9.54 -33.37
N SER A 158 -9.94 8.55 -32.86
CA SER A 158 -10.47 7.44 -33.67
C SER A 158 -11.43 6.63 -32.82
N GLU A 159 -12.57 6.22 -33.39
CA GLU A 159 -13.62 5.40 -32.75
C GLU A 159 -13.14 4.03 -32.22
N SER A 160 -11.86 3.69 -32.39
CA SER A 160 -11.29 2.40 -32.03
C SER A 160 -10.59 2.35 -30.66
N GLU A 161 -10.12 3.49 -30.11
CA GLU A 161 -9.44 3.54 -28.80
C GLU A 161 -9.70 4.89 -28.08
N PRO A 162 -10.76 5.01 -27.25
CA PRO A 162 -11.19 6.30 -26.72
C PRO A 162 -10.23 6.95 -25.68
N TRP A 163 -9.14 6.27 -25.29
CA TRP A 163 -8.32 6.64 -24.12
C TRP A 163 -6.80 6.54 -24.34
N SER A 164 -6.35 6.48 -25.58
CA SER A 164 -4.92 6.29 -25.93
C SER A 164 -4.26 7.64 -26.22
N CYS A 165 -3.81 8.35 -25.18
CA CYS A 165 -2.98 9.54 -25.37
C CYS A 165 -1.56 9.11 -25.75
N LYS A 166 -1.10 9.51 -26.95
CA LYS A 166 0.26 9.25 -27.44
C LYS A 166 1.14 10.48 -27.22
N PRO A 167 2.45 10.30 -27.00
CA PRO A 167 3.39 11.42 -26.97
C PRO A 167 3.38 12.16 -28.30
N VAL A 168 3.36 13.49 -28.27
CA VAL A 168 3.61 14.30 -29.47
C VAL A 168 5.09 14.15 -29.77
N VAL A 169 5.42 13.18 -30.61
CA VAL A 169 6.77 13.12 -31.19
C VAL A 169 6.84 14.27 -32.16
N GLY A 170 7.59 15.32 -31.81
CA GLY A 170 7.86 16.44 -32.70
C GLY A 170 8.40 15.92 -34.03
N GLY A 171 7.74 16.32 -35.13
CA GLY A 171 8.21 16.09 -36.49
C GLY A 171 9.41 16.97 -36.82
#